data_AF-A0AAD7SRS5-F1
#
_entry.id   AF-A0AAD7SRS5-F1
#
_cell.length_a   1.000
_cell.length_b   1.000
_cell.length_c   1.000
_cell.angle_alpha   90.00
_cell.angle_beta   90.00
_cell.angle_gamma   90.00
#
_symmetry.space_group_name_H-M   'P 1'
#
loop_
_entity.id
_entity.type
_entity.pdbx_description
1 polymer ?
#
loop_
_entity_poly.entity_id
_entity_poly.type
_entity_poly.pdbx_seq_one_letter_code
_entity_poly.pdbx_strand_id
1 'polypeptide(L)'
;MNGTQEAIFEGNQDPETPVLGVLPEPTVARYIRINPQTWYVNGTICLRAEVLGCPLPDPNNIYTWETEQGSNDDLDFKHHNYKEMRKLMKSVSEECPDITRIYSIGKSYGGLKLYVMEMSDNPGKHELGEPEFRYVAGMHGNEVLGRELVLNLMQYLCRQYKKGDQRVIRLVKETRIHLLPSMNPDGYEGAYEMGSELAGWAVGRYSYEGIDMNHNFADLNNIMWDAQELATDKSKVSNHYIPLPEYYTSEEAFVAPETRAVINWMQDIPFVLSANLHGGELVVTYPFDCTRDWAPREHTPTPDDSFFRWLAAVYASTNQVLANPDRRICHYEDFQQYNNIINGGNWHTVPGSMNDFSYLHTNCFEVTVELSCDKFPHASELPIEWENNKESLIVYMEQVHRGIKGVVRDKDTETGIVDAIIKVEDLDHDIRTAADGDYWRLLNPGEYKVIVRAEGYIPSMRRCHVGSEPRPTICDFRLTKVPKQRLREILAKGGKIPKDLQLRLRALRLRKLRATTKVLNQRRARQRKARAARGAF
;
A
#
# COMPACT_ATOMS: atom_id res chain seq x y z
N MET A 1 48.42 14.78 9.95
CA MET A 1 49.20 13.53 10.15
C MET A 1 49.84 13.12 8.83
N ASN A 2 51.09 12.68 8.81
CA ASN A 2 51.83 12.39 7.56
C ASN A 2 51.50 11.00 6.93
N GLY A 3 50.28 10.49 7.12
CA GLY A 3 49.82 9.20 6.57
C GLY A 3 50.43 7.93 7.18
N THR A 4 51.34 8.05 8.16
CA THR A 4 52.03 6.92 8.83
C THR A 4 51.81 6.85 10.34
N GLN A 5 51.09 7.81 10.92
CA GLN A 5 50.78 7.82 12.36
C GLN A 5 49.45 7.10 12.61
N GLU A 6 49.44 6.19 13.58
CA GLU A 6 48.22 5.53 14.03
C GLU A 6 47.35 6.52 14.82
N ALA A 7 46.07 6.62 14.44
CA ALA A 7 45.06 7.33 15.19
C ALA A 7 44.16 6.31 15.88
N ILE A 8 43.91 6.51 17.18
CA ILE A 8 42.99 5.68 17.96
C ILE A 8 41.71 6.48 18.14
N PHE A 9 40.59 5.91 17.72
CA PHE A 9 39.25 6.47 17.90
C PHE A 9 38.47 5.59 18.86
N GLU A 10 37.73 6.22 19.77
CA GLU A 10 36.78 5.51 20.63
C GLU A 10 35.52 5.18 19.83
N GLY A 11 35.10 3.92 19.89
CA GLY A 11 33.85 3.46 19.30
C GLY A 11 32.65 3.68 20.21
N ASN A 12 31.47 3.33 19.71
CA ASN A 12 30.23 3.33 20.47
C ASN A 12 30.20 2.24 21.55
N GLN A 13 29.25 2.36 22.48
CA GLN A 13 29.07 1.45 23.62
C GLN A 13 27.73 0.71 23.58
N ASP A 14 26.98 0.88 22.49
CA ASP A 14 25.69 0.27 22.23
C ASP A 14 25.56 -0.07 20.73
N PRO A 15 24.60 -0.92 20.34
CA PRO A 15 24.51 -1.40 18.94
C PRO A 15 24.05 -0.34 17.93
N GLU A 16 23.44 0.77 18.36
CA GLU A 16 22.63 1.63 17.49
C GLU A 16 23.22 3.03 17.28
N THR A 17 23.91 3.56 18.30
CA THR A 17 24.37 4.96 18.30
C THR A 17 25.69 5.09 17.55
N PRO A 18 25.76 5.82 16.43
CA PRO A 18 27.03 6.07 15.75
C PRO A 18 27.88 7.07 16.54
N VAL A 19 29.21 6.93 16.41
CA VAL A 19 30.19 7.86 17.00
C VAL A 19 31.10 8.39 15.90
N LEU A 20 31.25 9.72 15.85
CA LEU A 20 32.09 10.39 14.87
C LEU A 20 33.53 10.51 15.36
N GLY A 21 34.46 9.85 14.66
CA GLY A 21 35.89 10.06 14.80
C GLY A 21 36.42 11.02 13.74
N VAL A 22 36.80 12.24 14.12
CA VAL A 22 37.36 13.23 13.19
C VAL A 22 38.87 13.08 13.10
N LEU A 23 39.39 12.84 11.88
CA LEU A 23 40.82 12.92 11.62
C LEU A 23 41.31 14.35 11.91
N PRO A 24 42.42 14.54 12.65
CA PRO A 24 42.92 15.88 12.97
C PRO A 24 43.22 16.75 11.76
N GLU A 25 43.59 16.12 10.63
CA GLU A 25 43.79 16.78 9.35
C GLU A 25 43.20 15.90 8.24
N PRO A 26 42.51 16.49 7.23
CA PRO A 26 42.10 15.77 6.03
C PRO A 26 43.30 15.07 5.40
N THR A 27 43.22 13.75 5.23
CA THR A 27 44.35 12.93 4.80
C THR A 27 44.03 12.29 3.46
N VAL A 28 44.92 12.49 2.48
CA VAL A 28 44.83 11.81 1.19
C VAL A 28 45.29 10.36 1.36
N ALA A 29 44.39 9.42 1.09
CA ALA A 29 44.68 8.00 1.23
C ALA A 29 44.14 7.21 0.03
N ARG A 30 44.95 6.29 -0.48
CA ARG A 30 44.50 5.25 -1.44
C ARG A 30 43.92 4.03 -0.72
N TYR A 31 44.42 3.74 0.47
CA TYR A 31 43.98 2.64 1.31
C TYR A 31 43.85 3.13 2.75
N ILE A 32 42.79 2.73 3.42
CA ILE A 32 42.56 2.97 4.84
C ILE A 32 42.55 1.61 5.52
N ARG A 33 43.34 1.45 6.59
CA ARG A 33 43.36 0.24 7.41
C ARG A 33 42.73 0.56 8.75
N ILE A 34 41.65 -0.16 9.10
CA ILE A 34 40.98 -0.06 10.39
C ILE A 34 41.37 -1.29 11.21
N ASN A 35 41.97 -1.08 12.38
CA ASN A 35 42.39 -2.14 13.30
C ASN A 35 41.60 -2.05 14.61
N PRO A 36 40.56 -2.87 14.81
CA PRO A 36 39.82 -2.91 16.08
C PRO A 36 40.75 -3.20 17.26
N GLN A 37 40.75 -2.33 18.28
CA GLN A 37 41.61 -2.47 19.47
C GLN A 37 40.88 -3.17 20.63
N THR A 38 39.63 -2.79 20.86
CA THR A 38 38.76 -3.27 21.93
C THR A 38 37.32 -3.35 21.44
N TRP A 39 36.46 -4.03 22.20
CA TRP A 39 35.02 -4.11 21.93
C TRP A 39 34.23 -3.95 23.23
N TYR A 40 32.94 -3.62 23.11
CA TYR A 40 32.05 -3.49 24.26
C TYR A 40 31.88 -4.83 24.98
N VAL A 41 32.21 -4.87 26.27
CA VAL A 41 32.33 -6.13 27.04
C VAL A 41 31.02 -6.91 27.12
N ASN A 42 29.88 -6.21 27.12
CA ASN A 42 28.55 -6.82 27.22
C ASN A 42 27.87 -7.00 25.84
N GLY A 43 28.59 -6.72 24.74
CA GLY A 43 28.06 -6.81 23.37
C GLY A 43 28.64 -7.98 22.58
N THR A 44 28.10 -8.17 21.37
CA THR A 44 28.72 -9.02 20.34
C THR A 44 29.87 -8.28 19.66
N ILE A 45 30.88 -9.00 19.20
CA ILE A 45 32.00 -8.40 18.46
C ILE A 45 31.52 -8.09 17.04
N CYS A 46 31.31 -6.80 16.74
CA CYS A 46 30.96 -6.31 15.42
C CYS A 46 31.62 -4.95 15.15
N LEU A 47 31.81 -4.61 13.87
CA LEU A 47 32.24 -3.29 13.43
C LEU A 47 31.45 -2.91 12.19
N ARG A 48 30.70 -1.82 12.28
CA ARG A 48 30.20 -1.06 11.13
C ARG A 48 30.93 0.28 11.17
N ALA A 49 31.55 0.65 10.05
CA ALA A 49 32.31 1.89 9.96
C ALA A 49 32.11 2.49 8.57
N GLU A 50 31.95 3.81 8.55
CA GLU A 50 31.86 4.61 7.34
C GLU A 50 33.01 5.61 7.34
N VAL A 51 33.49 5.94 6.13
CA VAL A 51 34.57 6.90 5.95
C VAL A 51 34.05 8.03 5.08
N LEU A 52 33.98 9.21 5.67
CA LEU A 52 33.65 10.43 4.96
C LEU A 52 34.90 10.93 4.22
N GLY A 53 34.77 11.10 2.91
CA GLY A 53 35.85 11.56 2.06
C GLY A 53 35.34 12.16 0.76
N CYS A 54 36.21 12.87 0.05
CA CYS A 54 35.95 13.37 -1.29
C CYS A 54 36.98 12.78 -2.27
N PRO A 55 36.58 12.49 -3.52
CA PRO A 55 37.53 12.09 -4.55
C PRO A 55 38.49 13.25 -4.85
N LEU A 56 39.77 12.93 -5.04
CA LEU A 56 40.74 13.88 -5.56
C LEU A 56 41.00 13.61 -7.05
N PRO A 57 41.09 14.66 -7.90
CA PRO A 57 41.40 14.49 -9.31
C PRO A 57 42.76 13.81 -9.47
N ASP A 58 42.78 12.61 -10.05
CA ASP A 58 44.01 11.89 -10.42
C ASP A 58 44.14 11.87 -11.95
N PRO A 59 45.11 12.61 -12.53
CA PRO A 59 45.30 12.69 -13.98
C PRO A 59 45.71 11.36 -14.64
N ASN A 60 46.04 10.33 -13.85
CA ASN A 60 46.36 8.98 -14.33
C ASN A 60 45.26 7.95 -14.04
N ASN A 61 44.10 8.38 -13.53
CA ASN A 61 43.02 7.45 -13.20
C ASN A 61 42.31 6.97 -14.47
N ILE A 62 42.65 5.77 -14.92
CA ILE A 62 42.03 5.04 -16.04
C ILE A 62 40.64 4.50 -15.69
N TYR A 63 40.32 4.44 -14.40
CA TYR A 63 38.97 4.24 -13.90
C TYR A 63 38.38 5.63 -13.69
N THR A 64 37.83 6.22 -14.75
CA THR A 64 36.71 7.14 -14.55
C THR A 64 35.63 6.33 -13.85
N TRP A 65 35.67 6.27 -12.51
CA TRP A 65 34.42 6.26 -11.77
C TRP A 65 33.62 7.37 -12.42
N GLU A 66 32.47 7.03 -13.00
CA GLU A 66 31.59 7.99 -13.62
C GLU A 66 31.25 9.04 -12.57
N THR A 67 32.09 10.07 -12.48
CA THR A 67 31.85 11.26 -11.69
C THR A 67 30.53 11.78 -12.22
N GLU A 68 29.51 11.65 -11.37
CA GLU A 68 28.45 12.64 -11.30
C GLU A 68 27.71 12.87 -12.63
N GLN A 69 27.16 11.82 -13.24
CA GLN A 69 25.88 12.07 -13.93
C GLN A 69 24.82 12.23 -12.83
N GLY A 70 24.78 13.42 -12.23
CA GLY A 70 23.61 13.85 -11.49
C GLY A 70 22.38 13.84 -12.41
N SER A 71 21.19 13.92 -11.82
CA SER A 71 19.97 14.03 -12.62
C SER A 71 20.02 15.27 -13.53
N ASN A 72 19.60 15.10 -14.79
CA ASN A 72 19.37 16.21 -15.70
C ASN A 72 18.01 16.91 -15.43
N ASP A 73 17.19 16.36 -14.54
CA ASP A 73 15.95 16.99 -14.12
C ASP A 73 16.29 18.14 -13.17
N ASP A 74 15.84 19.35 -13.53
CA ASP A 74 15.91 20.54 -12.68
C ASP A 74 14.96 20.36 -11.49
N LEU A 75 15.41 19.71 -10.40
CA LEU A 75 14.68 19.42 -9.15
C LEU A 75 15.48 19.89 -7.93
N ASP A 76 14.81 20.19 -6.82
CA ASP A 76 15.46 20.54 -5.54
C ASP A 76 15.99 19.27 -4.84
N PHE A 77 17.26 18.95 -5.02
CA PHE A 77 17.94 17.81 -4.38
C PHE A 77 18.65 18.25 -3.11
N LYS A 78 18.01 18.00 -1.97
CA LYS A 78 18.54 18.17 -0.61
C LYS A 78 17.61 17.47 0.37
N HIS A 79 18.03 17.34 1.62
CA HIS A 79 17.12 16.96 2.70
C HIS A 79 16.26 18.13 3.13
N HIS A 80 14.95 17.94 3.14
CA HIS A 80 13.99 18.98 3.48
C HIS A 80 13.44 18.79 4.90
N ASN A 81 13.81 19.65 5.86
CA ASN A 81 13.08 19.73 7.13
C ASN A 81 11.60 20.04 6.91
N TYR A 82 10.78 19.87 7.94
CA TYR A 82 9.34 20.01 7.86
C TYR A 82 8.90 21.37 7.27
N LYS A 83 9.61 22.45 7.62
CA LYS A 83 9.33 23.80 7.09
C LYS A 83 9.67 23.89 5.61
N GLU A 84 10.79 23.33 5.19
CA GLU A 84 11.23 23.33 3.80
C GLU A 84 10.37 22.41 2.92
N MET A 85 10.01 21.21 3.40
CA MET A 85 9.07 20.30 2.75
C MET A 85 7.76 21.02 2.43
N ARG A 86 7.17 21.70 3.42
CA ARG A 86 5.95 22.50 3.24
C ARG A 86 6.13 23.62 2.22
N LYS A 87 7.28 24.28 2.23
CA LYS A 87 7.60 25.35 1.28
C LYS A 87 7.69 24.80 -0.15
N LEU A 88 8.34 23.65 -0.33
CA LEU A 88 8.45 22.97 -1.62
C LEU A 88 7.08 22.53 -2.14
N MET A 89 6.28 21.84 -1.31
CA MET A 89 4.92 21.44 -1.69
C MET A 89 4.10 22.65 -2.11
N LYS A 90 4.15 23.75 -1.34
CA LYS A 90 3.46 24.99 -1.70
C LYS A 90 3.96 25.55 -3.03
N SER A 91 5.27 25.54 -3.28
CA SER A 91 5.86 25.99 -4.55
C SER A 91 5.36 25.16 -5.73
N VAL A 92 5.27 23.83 -5.60
CA VAL A 92 4.72 22.96 -6.66
C VAL A 92 3.25 23.29 -6.92
N SER A 93 2.47 23.54 -5.86
CA SER A 93 1.06 23.88 -6.01
C SER A 93 0.84 25.26 -6.63
N GLU A 94 1.70 26.24 -6.33
CA GLU A 94 1.70 27.55 -7.00
C GLU A 94 2.15 27.45 -8.47
N GLU A 95 3.02 26.49 -8.79
CA GLU A 95 3.49 26.25 -10.15
C GLU A 95 2.44 25.56 -11.04
N CYS A 96 1.67 24.64 -10.46
CA CYS A 96 0.65 23.82 -11.13
C CYS A 96 -0.70 23.84 -10.38
N PRO A 97 -1.36 25.00 -10.21
CA PRO A 97 -2.56 25.10 -9.38
C PRO A 97 -3.76 24.34 -9.95
N ASP A 98 -3.84 24.21 -11.28
CA ASP A 98 -4.97 23.57 -11.97
C ASP A 98 -4.99 22.05 -11.77
N ILE A 99 -3.84 21.45 -11.43
CA ILE A 99 -3.70 20.00 -11.30
C ILE A 99 -3.26 19.55 -9.90
N THR A 100 -3.20 20.46 -8.92
CA THR A 100 -2.71 20.12 -7.58
C THR A 100 -3.63 20.61 -6.48
N ARG A 101 -3.64 19.87 -5.37
CA ARG A 101 -4.29 20.31 -4.12
C ARG A 101 -3.55 19.77 -2.91
N ILE A 102 -3.13 20.67 -2.02
CA ILE A 102 -2.54 20.28 -0.74
C ILE A 102 -3.63 20.18 0.31
N TYR A 103 -3.66 19.07 1.04
CA TYR A 103 -4.52 18.91 2.21
C TYR A 103 -3.74 18.21 3.33
N SER A 104 -4.37 18.09 4.50
CA SER A 104 -3.80 17.38 5.65
C SER A 104 -4.78 16.34 6.16
N ILE A 105 -4.25 15.15 6.46
CA ILE A 105 -5.03 13.99 6.93
C ILE A 105 -5.11 13.90 8.46
N GLY A 106 -4.35 14.74 9.15
CA GLY A 106 -4.24 14.72 10.61
C GLY A 106 -3.00 15.45 11.08
N LYS A 107 -2.65 15.24 12.34
CA LYS A 107 -1.42 15.77 12.93
C LYS A 107 -0.66 14.64 13.62
N SER A 108 0.66 14.76 13.64
CA SER A 108 1.53 13.97 14.46
C SER A 108 1.31 14.29 15.94
N TYR A 109 1.93 13.51 16.81
CA TYR A 109 1.91 13.77 18.24
C TYR A 109 2.43 15.18 18.58
N GLY A 110 3.55 15.59 17.96
CA GLY A 110 4.15 16.93 18.07
C GLY A 110 3.32 18.05 17.44
N GLY A 111 2.16 17.74 16.85
CA GLY A 111 1.24 18.70 16.27
C GLY A 111 1.58 19.10 14.83
N LEU A 112 2.56 18.44 14.20
CA LEU A 112 2.91 18.65 12.80
C LEU A 112 1.83 18.04 11.92
N LYS A 113 1.29 18.82 10.98
CA LYS A 113 0.30 18.33 10.02
C LYS A 113 0.92 17.30 9.08
N LEU A 114 0.25 16.16 8.90
CA LEU A 114 0.57 15.18 7.87
C LEU A 114 -0.02 15.72 6.56
N TYR A 115 0.84 16.26 5.69
CA TYR A 115 0.43 16.87 4.44
C TYR A 115 0.43 15.86 3.29
N VAL A 116 -0.58 15.94 2.43
CA VAL A 116 -0.69 15.16 1.21
C VAL A 116 -0.76 16.11 0.02
N MET A 117 0.00 15.80 -1.04
CA MET A 117 -0.17 16.41 -2.36
C MET A 117 -1.10 15.55 -3.19
N GLU A 118 -2.26 16.10 -3.54
CA GLU A 118 -3.13 15.55 -4.57
C GLU A 118 -2.69 16.06 -5.94
N MET A 119 -2.62 15.18 -6.93
CA MET A 119 -2.38 15.52 -8.33
C MET A 119 -3.39 14.80 -9.23
N SER A 120 -4.24 15.56 -9.94
CA SER A 120 -5.27 15.10 -10.89
C SER A 120 -5.64 16.29 -11.77
N ASP A 121 -6.27 16.09 -12.94
CA ASP A 121 -6.83 17.20 -13.71
C ASP A 121 -8.11 17.80 -13.10
N ASN A 122 -8.71 17.14 -12.09
CA ASN A 122 -9.87 17.61 -11.33
C ASN A 122 -9.64 17.54 -9.80
N PRO A 123 -8.66 18.27 -9.25
CA PRO A 123 -8.28 18.12 -7.85
C PRO A 123 -9.41 18.52 -6.88
N GLY A 124 -9.59 17.71 -5.84
CA GLY A 124 -10.58 17.83 -4.78
C GLY A 124 -11.82 16.97 -4.99
N LYS A 125 -11.96 16.28 -6.12
CA LYS A 125 -13.15 15.51 -6.45
C LYS A 125 -12.78 14.16 -7.06
N HIS A 126 -13.42 13.11 -6.56
CA HIS A 126 -13.40 11.80 -7.19
C HIS A 126 -14.25 11.80 -8.48
N GLU A 127 -13.72 11.23 -9.56
CA GLU A 127 -14.44 11.08 -10.83
C GLU A 127 -14.78 9.62 -11.12
N LEU A 128 -16.00 9.39 -11.63
CA LEU A 128 -16.51 8.05 -11.87
C LEU A 128 -15.58 7.24 -12.79
N GLY A 129 -15.02 6.15 -12.25
CA GLY A 129 -14.12 5.24 -12.96
C GLY A 129 -12.65 5.69 -13.01
N GLU A 130 -12.31 6.85 -12.43
CA GLU A 130 -10.93 7.30 -12.21
C GLU A 130 -10.37 6.60 -10.95
N PRO A 131 -9.35 5.74 -11.07
CA PRO A 131 -8.75 5.10 -9.91
C PRO A 131 -7.97 6.10 -9.03
N GLU A 132 -8.00 5.84 -7.73
CA GLU A 132 -7.25 6.56 -6.72
C GLU A 132 -5.95 5.79 -6.39
N PHE A 133 -4.81 6.48 -6.46
CA PHE A 133 -3.48 5.93 -6.17
C PHE A 133 -2.83 6.68 -5.00
N ARG A 134 -2.03 6.00 -4.16
CA ARG A 134 -1.17 6.70 -3.19
C ARG A 134 0.27 6.19 -3.07
N TYR A 135 1.18 7.12 -2.80
CA TYR A 135 2.49 6.80 -2.20
C TYR A 135 2.52 7.32 -0.75
N VAL A 136 3.06 6.50 0.14
CA VAL A 136 3.35 6.88 1.52
C VAL A 136 4.85 6.74 1.78
N ALA A 137 5.47 7.74 2.37
CA ALA A 137 6.88 7.69 2.73
C ALA A 137 7.12 8.21 4.15
N GLY A 138 8.31 7.90 4.66
CA GLY A 138 8.76 8.38 5.95
C GLY A 138 7.87 7.94 7.11
N MET A 139 7.38 6.68 7.09
CA MET A 139 6.71 6.10 8.27
C MET A 139 7.73 5.78 9.37
N HIS A 140 8.97 5.45 8.98
CA HIS A 140 10.13 5.59 9.85
C HIS A 140 10.80 6.91 9.48
N GLY A 141 11.00 7.79 10.46
CA GLY A 141 11.49 9.15 10.20
C GLY A 141 12.94 9.18 9.68
N ASN A 142 13.76 8.20 10.03
CA ASN A 142 15.14 8.08 9.53
C ASN A 142 15.28 7.34 8.20
N GLU A 143 14.19 6.84 7.61
CA GLU A 143 14.18 6.20 6.30
C GLU A 143 13.83 7.28 5.25
N VAL A 144 14.82 8.12 4.96
CA VAL A 144 14.66 9.45 4.35
C VAL A 144 14.49 9.43 2.85
N LEU A 145 15.07 8.45 2.14
CA LEU A 145 15.10 8.47 0.68
C LEU A 145 13.68 8.53 0.08
N GLY A 146 12.74 7.74 0.61
CA GLY A 146 11.35 7.74 0.15
C GLY A 146 10.69 9.12 0.27
N ARG A 147 10.98 9.88 1.33
CA ARG A 147 10.45 11.24 1.53
C ARG A 147 10.92 12.15 0.42
N GLU A 148 12.23 12.17 0.15
CA GLU A 148 12.82 13.06 -0.85
C GLU A 148 12.40 12.66 -2.27
N LEU A 149 12.33 11.36 -2.59
CA LEU A 149 11.81 10.87 -3.87
C LEU A 149 10.37 11.31 -4.12
N VAL A 150 9.50 11.29 -3.10
CA VAL A 150 8.12 11.75 -3.23
C VAL A 150 8.05 13.26 -3.46
N LEU A 151 8.90 14.06 -2.83
CA LEU A 151 9.00 15.51 -3.08
C LEU A 151 9.57 15.82 -4.47
N ASN A 152 10.53 15.04 -4.95
CA ASN A 152 11.06 15.13 -6.30
C ASN A 152 10.00 14.71 -7.35
N LEU A 153 9.20 13.67 -7.06
CA LEU A 153 8.11 13.22 -7.91
C LEU A 153 7.03 14.31 -8.08
N MET A 154 6.65 15.02 -7.01
CA MET A 154 5.71 16.15 -7.09
C MET A 154 6.19 17.22 -8.08
N GLN A 155 7.46 17.61 -7.98
CA GLN A 155 8.09 18.59 -8.88
C GLN A 155 8.14 18.06 -10.32
N TYR A 156 8.57 16.81 -10.49
CA TYR A 156 8.70 16.17 -11.80
C TYR A 156 7.34 16.10 -12.53
N LEU A 157 6.30 15.59 -11.87
CA LEU A 157 4.96 15.48 -12.47
C LEU A 157 4.42 16.85 -12.89
N CYS A 158 4.55 17.87 -12.04
CA CYS A 158 4.12 19.23 -12.38
C CYS A 158 4.88 19.80 -13.58
N ARG A 159 6.21 19.72 -13.57
CA ARG A 159 7.06 20.30 -14.63
C ARG A 159 6.90 19.57 -15.95
N GLN A 160 6.82 18.23 -15.95
CA GLN A 160 6.62 17.45 -17.16
C GLN A 160 5.20 17.62 -17.74
N TYR A 161 4.18 17.75 -16.88
CA TYR A 161 2.83 18.11 -17.31
C TYR A 161 2.84 19.45 -18.06
N LYS A 162 3.49 20.48 -17.50
CA LYS A 162 3.62 21.80 -18.15
C LYS A 162 4.43 21.77 -19.44
N LYS A 163 5.44 20.90 -19.52
CA LYS A 163 6.23 20.68 -20.75
C LYS A 163 5.45 19.97 -21.86
N GLY A 164 4.30 19.39 -21.57
CA GLY A 164 3.49 18.68 -22.56
C GLY A 164 3.83 17.19 -22.70
N ASP A 165 4.53 16.59 -21.72
CA ASP A 165 4.84 15.17 -21.72
C ASP A 165 3.55 14.34 -21.73
N GLN A 166 3.34 13.56 -22.79
CA GLN A 166 2.08 12.84 -23.00
C GLN A 166 1.87 11.68 -22.02
N ARG A 167 2.95 11.09 -21.49
CA ARG A 167 2.87 10.02 -20.49
C ARG A 167 2.39 10.60 -19.16
N VAL A 168 3.02 11.69 -18.71
CA VAL A 168 2.65 12.39 -17.46
C VAL A 168 1.27 13.02 -17.56
N ILE A 169 0.93 13.66 -18.68
CA ILE A 169 -0.43 14.21 -18.90
C ILE A 169 -1.47 13.11 -18.80
N ARG A 170 -1.25 11.97 -19.45
CA ARG A 170 -2.20 10.85 -19.36
C ARG A 170 -2.32 10.36 -17.93
N LEU A 171 -1.20 10.17 -17.24
CA LEU A 171 -1.19 9.70 -15.86
C LEU A 171 -1.98 10.61 -14.92
N VAL A 172 -1.80 11.93 -15.01
CA VAL A 172 -2.51 12.93 -14.19
C VAL A 172 -4.00 13.07 -14.57
N LYS A 173 -4.37 12.82 -15.84
CA LYS A 173 -5.77 12.89 -16.30
C LYS A 173 -6.59 11.62 -16.06
N GLU A 174 -5.91 10.49 -15.97
CA GLU A 174 -6.57 9.19 -15.84
C GLU A 174 -6.45 8.62 -14.42
N THR A 175 -5.62 9.23 -13.55
CA THR A 175 -5.40 8.79 -12.17
C THR A 175 -5.46 9.97 -11.23
N ARG A 176 -6.12 9.78 -10.10
CA ARG A 176 -6.04 10.72 -8.98
C ARG A 176 -4.97 10.26 -8.01
N ILE A 177 -3.86 10.99 -8.00
CA ILE A 177 -2.62 10.62 -7.32
C ILE A 177 -2.55 11.34 -5.98
N HIS A 178 -2.25 10.62 -4.91
CA HIS A 178 -2.05 11.19 -3.58
C HIS A 178 -0.68 10.84 -2.99
N LEU A 179 0.11 11.85 -2.68
CA LEU A 179 1.49 11.70 -2.25
C LEU A 179 1.68 12.21 -0.82
N LEU A 180 1.92 11.30 0.12
CA LEU A 180 2.23 11.59 1.53
C LEU A 180 3.76 11.43 1.74
N PRO A 181 4.55 12.52 1.71
CA PRO A 181 6.00 12.44 1.81
C PRO A 181 6.50 12.07 3.21
N SER A 182 5.70 12.28 4.26
CA SER A 182 6.11 12.00 5.63
C SER A 182 4.92 11.67 6.52
N MET A 183 4.78 10.38 6.82
CA MET A 183 3.84 9.89 7.83
C MET A 183 4.36 10.15 9.25
N ASN A 184 5.68 10.10 9.48
CA ASN A 184 6.37 10.40 10.75
C ASN A 184 7.18 11.70 10.69
N PRO A 185 6.55 12.88 10.63
CA PRO A 185 7.30 14.12 10.58
C PRO A 185 8.07 14.38 11.88
N ASP A 186 7.58 13.93 13.04
CA ASP A 186 8.25 14.13 14.34
C ASP A 186 9.56 13.33 14.40
N GLY A 187 9.52 12.04 14.04
CA GLY A 187 10.71 11.20 13.95
C GLY A 187 11.72 11.72 12.93
N TYR A 188 11.25 12.23 11.79
CA TYR A 188 12.12 12.81 10.78
C TYR A 188 12.86 14.05 11.28
N GLU A 189 12.21 14.99 11.97
CA GLU A 189 12.91 16.17 12.48
C GLU A 189 14.04 15.78 13.45
N GLY A 190 13.81 14.76 14.31
CA GLY A 190 14.85 14.23 15.18
C GLY A 190 16.03 13.61 14.42
N ALA A 191 15.77 12.84 13.35
CA ALA A 191 16.83 12.31 12.49
C ALA A 191 17.55 13.43 11.71
N TYR A 192 16.81 14.41 11.21
CA TYR A 192 17.32 15.54 10.42
C TYR A 192 18.26 16.43 11.25
N GLU A 193 17.95 16.67 12.52
CA GLU A 193 18.83 17.43 13.42
C GLU A 193 20.19 16.77 13.63
N MET A 194 20.24 15.43 13.61
CA MET A 194 21.49 14.67 13.70
C MET A 194 22.26 14.67 12.37
N GLY A 195 21.54 14.69 11.25
CA GLY A 195 22.10 14.57 9.90
C GLY A 195 22.27 13.12 9.45
N SER A 196 22.48 12.93 8.14
CA SER A 196 22.68 11.63 7.49
C SER A 196 23.75 10.77 8.18
N GLU A 197 24.81 11.41 8.63
CA GLU A 197 26.00 10.78 9.19
C GLU A 197 25.79 10.22 10.59
N LEU A 198 24.82 10.75 11.35
CA LEU A 198 24.66 10.48 12.78
C LEU A 198 23.27 10.00 13.20
N ALA A 199 22.26 10.07 12.33
CA ALA A 199 20.94 9.53 12.62
C ALA A 199 20.98 8.00 12.84
N GLY A 200 21.85 7.30 12.11
CA GLY A 200 22.03 5.86 12.25
C GLY A 200 20.73 5.06 12.08
N TRP A 201 20.61 3.94 12.81
CA TRP A 201 19.56 2.94 12.57
C TRP A 201 18.28 3.16 13.38
N ALA A 202 18.38 3.83 14.53
CA ALA A 202 17.28 3.97 15.49
C ALA A 202 16.75 5.40 15.66
N VAL A 203 17.61 6.43 15.58
CA VAL A 203 17.19 7.82 15.89
C VAL A 203 16.19 8.28 14.85
N GLY A 204 14.97 8.60 15.28
CA GLY A 204 13.90 9.06 14.39
C GLY A 204 13.08 7.94 13.74
N ARG A 205 13.40 6.65 13.98
CA ARG A 205 12.60 5.53 13.46
C ARG A 205 11.17 5.55 13.99
N TYR A 206 11.03 5.59 15.32
CA TYR A 206 9.76 5.48 16.01
C TYR A 206 8.97 6.80 15.97
N SER A 207 7.66 6.73 16.25
CA SER A 207 6.88 7.94 16.55
C SER A 207 7.43 8.65 17.80
N TYR A 208 6.95 9.86 18.08
CA TYR A 208 7.32 10.59 19.29
C TYR A 208 7.09 9.77 20.58
N GLU A 209 6.04 8.93 20.60
CA GLU A 209 5.68 8.08 21.73
C GLU A 209 6.48 6.77 21.79
N GLY A 210 7.45 6.56 20.88
CA GLY A 210 8.25 5.34 20.82
C GLY A 210 7.53 4.16 20.14
N ILE A 211 6.53 4.43 19.31
CA ILE A 211 5.74 3.40 18.61
C ILE A 211 6.33 3.16 17.22
N ASP A 212 6.57 1.90 16.87
CA ASP A 212 6.90 1.53 15.49
C ASP A 212 5.60 1.51 14.68
N MET A 213 5.46 2.47 13.76
CA MET A 213 4.20 2.64 13.05
C MET A 213 3.89 1.49 12.09
N ASN A 214 4.90 0.73 11.65
CA ASN A 214 4.68 -0.45 10.82
C ASN A 214 4.34 -1.71 11.64
N HIS A 215 4.16 -1.56 12.95
CA HIS A 215 3.61 -2.57 13.85
C HIS A 215 2.36 -2.07 14.58
N ASN A 216 1.83 -0.92 14.18
CA ASN A 216 0.78 -0.22 14.91
C ASN A 216 -0.59 -0.26 14.24
N PHE A 217 -0.69 -0.77 12.99
CA PHE A 217 -1.99 -1.01 12.38
C PHE A 217 -2.68 -2.22 13.04
N ALA A 218 -4.01 -2.29 12.91
CA ALA A 218 -4.76 -3.43 13.46
C ALA A 218 -4.30 -4.73 12.76
N ASP A 219 -3.92 -5.73 13.54
CA ASP A 219 -3.63 -7.07 13.03
C ASP A 219 -4.95 -7.76 12.62
N LEU A 220 -5.31 -7.57 11.36
CA LEU A 220 -6.51 -8.16 10.77
C LEU A 220 -6.27 -9.58 10.25
N ASN A 221 -5.00 -9.98 10.09
CA ASN A 221 -4.61 -11.30 9.61
C ASN A 221 -5.06 -12.38 10.58
N ASN A 222 -4.68 -12.25 11.86
CA ASN A 222 -5.05 -13.20 12.90
C ASN A 222 -6.57 -13.22 13.12
N ILE A 223 -7.25 -12.06 13.07
CA ILE A 223 -8.71 -12.00 13.14
C ILE A 223 -9.37 -12.78 11.99
N MET A 224 -8.86 -12.63 10.77
CA MET A 224 -9.38 -13.34 9.60
C MET A 224 -9.11 -14.84 9.70
N TRP A 225 -7.88 -15.26 10.03
CA TRP A 225 -7.50 -16.66 10.12
C TRP A 225 -8.25 -17.39 11.23
N ASP A 226 -8.37 -16.81 12.43
CA ASP A 226 -9.16 -17.36 13.53
C ASP A 226 -10.63 -17.58 13.11
N ALA A 227 -11.21 -16.60 12.43
CA ALA A 227 -12.58 -16.71 11.93
C ALA A 227 -12.72 -17.83 10.87
N GLN A 228 -11.74 -17.99 9.99
CA GLN A 228 -11.71 -19.04 8.97
C GLN A 228 -11.55 -20.44 9.58
N GLU A 229 -10.79 -20.58 10.66
CA GLU A 229 -10.55 -21.85 11.35
C GLU A 229 -11.75 -22.29 12.19
N LEU A 230 -12.40 -21.35 12.87
CA LEU A 230 -13.58 -21.62 13.70
C LEU A 230 -14.87 -21.82 12.88
N ALA A 231 -14.92 -21.35 11.63
CA ALA A 231 -16.13 -21.39 10.83
C ALA A 231 -16.51 -22.79 10.35
N THR A 232 -17.73 -23.21 10.67
CA THR A 232 -18.34 -24.42 10.09
C THR A 232 -18.59 -24.31 8.58
N ASP A 233 -18.71 -23.08 8.08
CA ASP A 233 -18.95 -22.76 6.67
C ASP A 233 -18.08 -21.56 6.29
N LYS A 234 -16.90 -21.84 5.73
CA LYS A 234 -15.91 -20.83 5.34
C LYS A 234 -16.46 -19.81 4.34
N SER A 235 -17.48 -20.16 3.56
CA SER A 235 -18.10 -19.24 2.59
C SER A 235 -18.85 -18.06 3.22
N LYS A 236 -19.04 -18.08 4.54
CA LYS A 236 -19.67 -17.02 5.32
C LYS A 236 -18.69 -16.13 6.08
N VAL A 237 -17.40 -16.49 6.09
CA VAL A 237 -16.35 -15.66 6.69
C VAL A 237 -16.02 -14.55 5.72
N SER A 238 -15.85 -13.34 6.24
CA SER A 238 -15.44 -12.20 5.42
C SER A 238 -13.98 -12.37 4.99
N ASN A 239 -13.69 -12.12 3.72
CA ASN A 239 -12.33 -12.20 3.16
C ASN A 239 -11.80 -10.82 2.68
N HIS A 240 -12.55 -9.76 2.99
CA HIS A 240 -12.29 -8.37 2.63
C HIS A 240 -13.00 -7.46 3.65
N TYR A 241 -12.54 -6.20 3.78
CA TYR A 241 -13.09 -5.21 4.72
C TYR A 241 -13.32 -5.80 6.11
N ILE A 242 -12.31 -6.48 6.65
CA ILE A 242 -12.34 -7.03 8.00
C ILE A 242 -12.54 -5.86 8.96
N PRO A 243 -13.62 -5.83 9.77
CA PRO A 243 -13.93 -4.67 10.60
C PRO A 243 -12.84 -4.43 11.65
N LEU A 244 -12.56 -3.17 11.95
CA LEU A 244 -11.66 -2.84 13.05
C LEU A 244 -12.25 -3.37 14.36
N PRO A 245 -11.44 -4.04 15.21
CA PRO A 245 -11.92 -4.53 16.47
C PRO A 245 -12.19 -3.36 17.43
N GLU A 246 -13.22 -3.49 18.28
CA GLU A 246 -13.68 -2.42 19.17
C GLU A 246 -12.59 -1.90 20.12
N TYR A 247 -11.69 -2.77 20.57
CA TYR A 247 -10.56 -2.36 21.43
C TYR A 247 -9.62 -1.38 20.71
N TYR A 248 -9.48 -1.51 19.39
CA TYR A 248 -8.54 -0.72 18.58
C TYR A 248 -9.09 0.68 18.27
N THR A 249 -10.42 0.82 18.19
CA THR A 249 -11.06 2.11 17.95
C THR A 249 -11.24 2.94 19.24
N SER A 250 -11.00 2.36 20.41
CA SER A 250 -11.09 3.09 21.68
C SER A 250 -10.07 4.23 21.78
N GLU A 251 -10.42 5.30 22.51
CA GLU A 251 -9.51 6.44 22.75
C GLU A 251 -8.28 6.04 23.59
N GLU A 252 -8.42 4.99 24.41
CA GLU A 252 -7.34 4.45 25.25
C GLU A 252 -6.45 3.44 24.52
N ALA A 253 -6.78 3.09 23.27
CA ALA A 253 -5.96 2.15 22.50
C ALA A 253 -4.59 2.76 22.18
N PHE A 254 -3.56 1.93 22.30
CA PHE A 254 -2.16 2.27 21.99
C PHE A 254 -1.94 2.36 20.47
N VAL A 255 -2.56 3.36 19.83
CA VAL A 255 -2.53 3.63 18.40
C VAL A 255 -2.12 5.07 18.19
N ALA A 256 -0.97 5.26 17.53
CA ALA A 256 -0.37 6.56 17.28
C ALA A 256 -1.34 7.47 16.49
N PRO A 257 -1.34 8.80 16.73
CA PRO A 257 -2.22 9.72 16.03
C PRO A 257 -1.99 9.71 14.51
N GLU A 258 -0.76 9.47 14.06
CA GLU A 258 -0.38 9.30 12.66
C GLU A 258 -1.05 8.06 12.05
N THR A 259 -1.00 6.91 12.75
CA THR A 259 -1.66 5.67 12.33
C THR A 259 -3.17 5.89 12.19
N ARG A 260 -3.82 6.55 13.17
CA ARG A 260 -5.25 6.88 13.09
C ARG A 260 -5.58 7.79 11.92
N ALA A 261 -4.75 8.81 11.67
CA ALA A 261 -4.91 9.73 10.54
C ALA A 261 -4.84 8.99 9.19
N VAL A 262 -3.89 8.07 9.04
CA VAL A 262 -3.74 7.25 7.83
C VAL A 262 -4.89 6.26 7.67
N ILE A 263 -5.36 5.61 8.73
CA ILE A 263 -6.52 4.71 8.68
C ILE A 263 -7.78 5.46 8.20
N ASN A 264 -8.07 6.63 8.77
CA ASN A 264 -9.21 7.45 8.34
C ASN A 264 -9.06 7.86 6.88
N TRP A 265 -7.86 8.25 6.46
CA TRP A 265 -7.57 8.60 5.07
C TRP A 265 -7.79 7.43 4.10
N MET A 266 -7.39 6.21 4.48
CA MET A 266 -7.64 4.99 3.71
C MET A 266 -9.13 4.64 3.59
N GLN A 267 -9.95 5.04 4.57
CA GLN A 267 -11.39 4.82 4.57
C GLN A 267 -12.15 5.89 3.76
N ASP A 268 -11.62 7.11 3.71
CA ASP A 268 -12.26 8.26 3.06
C ASP A 268 -12.12 8.25 1.53
N ILE A 269 -11.03 7.67 1.00
CA ILE A 269 -10.71 7.66 -0.42
C ILE A 269 -10.67 6.21 -0.93
N PRO A 270 -11.32 5.88 -2.06
CA PRO A 270 -11.35 4.52 -2.60
C PRO A 270 -10.02 4.13 -3.27
N PHE A 271 -8.93 4.11 -2.51
CA PHE A 271 -7.60 3.73 -3.00
C PHE A 271 -7.61 2.33 -3.62
N VAL A 272 -7.03 2.23 -4.81
CA VAL A 272 -6.93 0.98 -5.60
C VAL A 272 -5.54 0.37 -5.45
N LEU A 273 -4.50 1.20 -5.58
CA LEU A 273 -3.10 0.79 -5.53
C LEU A 273 -2.31 1.76 -4.67
N SER A 274 -1.38 1.22 -3.89
CA SER A 274 -0.49 1.97 -3.02
C SER A 274 0.90 1.34 -2.97
N ALA A 275 1.89 2.12 -2.58
CA ALA A 275 3.14 1.60 -2.07
C ALA A 275 3.66 2.48 -0.93
N ASN A 276 4.23 1.84 0.08
CA ASN A 276 4.95 2.54 1.13
C ASN A 276 6.47 2.39 0.95
N LEU A 277 7.17 3.50 1.16
CA LEU A 277 8.58 3.65 0.80
C LEU A 277 9.44 3.67 2.06
N HIS A 278 10.40 2.75 2.10
CA HIS A 278 11.27 2.45 3.22
C HIS A 278 12.76 2.51 2.81
N GLY A 279 13.63 2.40 3.81
CA GLY A 279 15.06 2.29 3.64
C GLY A 279 15.68 1.39 4.70
N GLY A 280 16.87 0.89 4.38
CA GLY A 280 17.62 -0.05 5.20
C GLY A 280 17.93 -1.35 4.45
N GLU A 281 17.31 -1.60 3.31
CA GLU A 281 17.58 -2.75 2.44
C GLU A 281 17.27 -2.41 0.97
N LEU A 282 17.52 -3.34 0.05
CA LEU A 282 17.16 -3.19 -1.37
C LEU A 282 16.34 -4.39 -1.87
N VAL A 283 15.03 -4.32 -1.66
CA VAL A 283 14.06 -5.35 -2.04
C VAL A 283 12.64 -4.76 -2.11
N VAL A 284 11.76 -5.35 -2.91
CA VAL A 284 10.32 -5.03 -2.86
C VAL A 284 9.59 -6.15 -2.15
N THR A 285 8.98 -5.85 -1.01
CA THR A 285 8.22 -6.82 -0.22
C THR A 285 6.73 -6.73 -0.53
N TYR A 286 6.05 -7.86 -0.47
CA TYR A 286 4.62 -7.93 -0.75
C TYR A 286 3.85 -8.82 0.24
N PRO A 287 2.55 -8.56 0.46
CA PRO A 287 1.73 -9.27 1.43
C PRO A 287 1.70 -10.80 1.30
N PHE A 288 1.39 -11.54 2.36
CA PHE A 288 1.24 -11.02 3.73
C PHE A 288 2.60 -10.82 4.41
N ASP A 289 2.68 -9.79 5.25
CA ASP A 289 3.82 -9.54 6.14
C ASP A 289 3.71 -10.35 7.45
N CYS A 290 2.48 -10.55 7.95
CA CYS A 290 2.23 -11.41 9.10
C CYS A 290 2.36 -12.90 8.71
N THR A 291 2.94 -13.71 9.59
CA THR A 291 3.02 -15.18 9.44
C THR A 291 1.97 -15.86 10.30
N ARG A 292 1.66 -17.12 9.99
CA ARG A 292 0.79 -17.92 10.85
C ARG A 292 1.55 -18.39 12.09
N ASP A 293 0.81 -18.58 13.19
CA ASP A 293 1.33 -19.13 14.45
C ASP A 293 2.58 -18.41 15.00
N TRP A 294 2.78 -17.14 14.64
CA TRP A 294 3.94 -16.32 15.04
C TRP A 294 5.29 -16.91 14.58
N ALA A 295 5.30 -17.67 13.47
CA ALA A 295 6.52 -18.18 12.89
C ALA A 295 7.47 -17.01 12.52
N PRO A 296 8.76 -17.03 12.90
CA PRO A 296 9.65 -15.90 12.61
C PRO A 296 9.79 -15.62 11.11
N ARG A 297 9.76 -16.67 10.29
CA ARG A 297 9.81 -16.62 8.82
C ARG A 297 8.97 -17.75 8.22
N GLU A 298 8.01 -17.41 7.38
CA GLU A 298 7.20 -18.36 6.60
C GLU A 298 6.59 -17.69 5.36
N HIS A 299 6.65 -18.37 4.21
CA HIS A 299 5.95 -17.89 3.02
C HIS A 299 4.43 -17.91 3.21
N THR A 300 3.84 -16.72 3.34
CA THR A 300 2.43 -16.52 3.68
C THR A 300 1.70 -15.76 2.55
N PRO A 301 1.32 -16.44 1.46
CA PRO A 301 0.77 -15.77 0.28
C PRO A 301 -0.67 -15.27 0.50
N THR A 302 -1.02 -14.18 -0.19
CA THR A 302 -2.42 -13.73 -0.31
C THR A 302 -3.17 -14.51 -1.40
N PRO A 303 -4.52 -14.46 -1.41
CA PRO A 303 -5.31 -14.91 -2.56
C PRO A 303 -4.90 -14.27 -3.90
N ASP A 304 -4.33 -13.06 -3.87
CA ASP A 304 -3.88 -12.29 -5.02
C ASP A 304 -2.34 -12.34 -5.22
N ASP A 305 -1.64 -13.33 -4.66
CA ASP A 305 -0.16 -13.46 -4.68
C ASP A 305 0.44 -13.28 -6.08
N SER A 306 -0.18 -13.87 -7.11
CA SER A 306 0.32 -13.74 -8.49
C SER A 306 0.34 -12.30 -9.00
N PHE A 307 -0.60 -11.46 -8.55
CA PHE A 307 -0.66 -10.05 -8.92
C PHE A 307 0.29 -9.21 -8.06
N PHE A 308 0.41 -9.51 -6.76
CA PHE A 308 1.40 -8.88 -5.90
C PHE A 308 2.84 -9.12 -6.36
N ARG A 309 3.17 -10.35 -6.77
CA ARG A 309 4.47 -10.67 -7.37
C ARG A 309 4.72 -9.89 -8.65
N TRP A 310 3.69 -9.69 -9.47
CA TRP A 310 3.76 -8.83 -10.66
C TRP A 310 4.08 -7.38 -10.26
N LEU A 311 3.31 -6.80 -9.33
CA LEU A 311 3.53 -5.44 -8.83
C LEU A 311 4.96 -5.23 -8.29
N ALA A 312 5.40 -6.16 -7.45
CA ALA A 312 6.74 -6.12 -6.86
C ALA A 312 7.82 -6.21 -7.96
N ALA A 313 7.66 -7.12 -8.92
CA ALA A 313 8.59 -7.30 -10.02
C ALA A 313 8.63 -6.08 -10.95
N VAL A 314 7.50 -5.39 -11.18
CA VAL A 314 7.45 -4.17 -11.98
C VAL A 314 8.36 -3.09 -11.39
N TYR A 315 8.29 -2.85 -10.08
CA TYR A 315 9.17 -1.88 -9.43
C TYR A 315 10.63 -2.37 -9.45
N ALA A 316 10.87 -3.61 -9.01
CA ALA A 316 12.23 -4.14 -8.87
C ALA A 316 12.99 -4.25 -10.20
N SER A 317 12.32 -4.60 -11.30
CA SER A 317 12.96 -4.76 -12.61
C SER A 317 13.20 -3.45 -13.36
N THR A 318 12.56 -2.36 -12.95
CA THR A 318 12.72 -1.02 -13.55
C THR A 318 13.67 -0.13 -12.76
N ASN A 319 13.95 -0.47 -11.51
CA ASN A 319 14.89 0.27 -10.68
C ASN A 319 16.32 -0.11 -11.09
N GLN A 320 17.16 0.88 -11.37
CA GLN A 320 18.48 0.66 -11.98
C GLN A 320 19.42 -0.14 -11.06
N VAL A 321 19.32 0.05 -9.74
CA VAL A 321 20.14 -0.67 -8.76
C VAL A 321 19.57 -2.05 -8.49
N LEU A 322 18.26 -2.20 -8.30
CA LEU A 322 17.61 -3.50 -8.11
C LEU A 322 17.83 -4.44 -9.29
N ALA A 323 17.70 -3.93 -10.52
CA ALA A 323 17.90 -4.72 -11.73
C ALA A 323 19.36 -5.06 -12.02
N ASN A 324 20.34 -4.41 -11.36
CA ASN A 324 21.75 -4.63 -11.62
C ASN A 324 22.24 -5.96 -10.99
N PRO A 325 22.69 -6.96 -11.79
CA PRO A 325 23.19 -8.22 -11.27
C PRO A 325 24.54 -8.07 -10.54
N ASP A 326 25.31 -7.03 -10.84
CA ASP A 326 26.64 -6.78 -10.28
C ASP A 326 26.60 -5.88 -9.03
N ARG A 327 25.39 -5.56 -8.53
CA ARG A 327 25.22 -4.73 -7.33
C ARG A 327 25.79 -5.43 -6.09
N ARG A 328 26.27 -4.63 -5.15
CA ARG A 328 26.70 -5.13 -3.84
C ARG A 328 25.47 -5.46 -2.97
N ILE A 329 25.54 -6.55 -2.22
CA ILE A 329 24.58 -6.85 -1.15
C ILE A 329 24.66 -5.76 -0.07
N CYS A 330 23.51 -5.28 0.41
CA CYS A 330 23.46 -4.27 1.48
C CYS A 330 24.08 -4.81 2.77
N HIS A 331 23.45 -5.82 3.36
CA HIS A 331 23.84 -6.41 4.65
C HIS A 331 24.19 -7.88 4.52
N TYR A 332 23.28 -8.77 4.92
CA TYR A 332 23.54 -10.21 5.03
C TYR A 332 22.73 -11.04 4.03
N GLU A 333 21.56 -10.55 3.61
CA GLU A 333 20.62 -11.31 2.79
C GLU A 333 20.75 -10.92 1.33
N ASP A 334 20.93 -11.92 0.47
CA ASP A 334 21.05 -11.72 -0.97
C ASP A 334 19.68 -11.88 -1.64
N PHE A 335 18.97 -10.77 -1.80
CA PHE A 335 17.66 -10.74 -2.44
C PHE A 335 17.69 -11.00 -3.94
N GLN A 336 18.86 -10.99 -4.60
CA GLN A 336 18.96 -11.30 -6.03
C GLN A 336 18.54 -12.75 -6.31
N GLN A 337 18.73 -13.65 -5.33
CA GLN A 337 18.26 -15.04 -5.39
C GLN A 337 16.74 -15.17 -5.48
N TYR A 338 16.02 -14.11 -5.10
CA TYR A 338 14.57 -14.01 -5.15
C TYR A 338 14.09 -13.01 -6.21
N ASN A 339 14.94 -12.67 -7.19
CA ASN A 339 14.67 -11.63 -8.19
C ASN A 339 14.33 -10.27 -7.57
N ASN A 340 14.91 -9.98 -6.39
CA ASN A 340 14.72 -8.74 -5.63
C ASN A 340 13.28 -8.46 -5.20
N ILE A 341 12.46 -9.50 -5.11
CA ILE A 341 11.12 -9.47 -4.55
C ILE A 341 10.98 -10.55 -3.48
N ILE A 342 10.23 -10.28 -2.42
CA ILE A 342 10.01 -11.28 -1.36
C ILE A 342 8.64 -11.11 -0.71
N ASN A 343 7.98 -12.21 -0.36
CA ASN A 343 6.82 -12.14 0.51
C ASN A 343 7.26 -11.68 1.92
N GLY A 344 6.56 -10.73 2.53
CA GLY A 344 6.96 -10.14 3.80
C GLY A 344 7.19 -11.17 4.90
N GLY A 345 6.21 -12.05 5.15
CA GLY A 345 6.34 -13.12 6.14
C GLY A 345 7.50 -14.09 5.86
N ASN A 346 7.91 -14.27 4.61
CA ASN A 346 9.07 -15.09 4.24
C ASN A 346 10.41 -14.41 4.59
N TRP A 347 10.44 -13.08 4.62
CA TRP A 347 11.60 -12.30 5.05
C TRP A 347 11.67 -12.24 6.58
N HIS A 348 10.65 -11.66 7.21
CA HIS A 348 10.44 -11.63 8.65
C HIS A 348 8.99 -11.23 8.95
N THR A 349 8.42 -11.78 10.02
CA THR A 349 7.03 -11.46 10.37
C THR A 349 6.87 -10.03 10.88
N VAL A 350 5.89 -9.31 10.35
CA VAL A 350 5.50 -7.96 10.80
C VAL A 350 3.98 -7.93 11.02
N PRO A 351 3.49 -8.30 12.21
CA PRO A 351 2.08 -8.15 12.56
C PRO A 351 1.74 -6.65 12.71
N GLY A 352 0.55 -6.27 12.21
CA GLY A 352 0.11 -4.87 12.26
C GLY A 352 0.82 -3.96 11.26
N SER A 353 1.24 -4.50 10.11
CA SER A 353 1.81 -3.72 9.01
C SER A 353 0.74 -2.93 8.24
N MET A 354 1.18 -1.83 7.62
CA MET A 354 0.29 -0.99 6.79
C MET A 354 -0.14 -1.71 5.50
N ASN A 355 0.72 -2.58 4.96
CA ASN A 355 0.44 -3.39 3.77
C ASN A 355 -0.76 -4.31 3.99
N ASP A 356 -0.66 -5.15 5.02
CA ASP A 356 -1.66 -6.16 5.33
C ASP A 356 -2.98 -5.49 5.73
N PHE A 357 -2.91 -4.39 6.47
CA PHE A 357 -4.07 -3.57 6.80
C PHE A 357 -4.76 -3.02 5.55
N SER A 358 -4.01 -2.45 4.60
CA SER A 358 -4.55 -1.90 3.36
C SER A 358 -5.36 -2.95 2.59
N TYR A 359 -4.78 -4.14 2.44
CA TYR A 359 -5.40 -5.25 1.72
C TYR A 359 -6.60 -5.85 2.44
N LEU A 360 -6.56 -6.00 3.77
CA LEU A 360 -7.62 -6.65 4.53
C LEU A 360 -8.77 -5.72 4.91
N HIS A 361 -8.51 -4.43 5.10
CA HIS A 361 -9.51 -3.45 5.55
C HIS A 361 -10.15 -2.64 4.41
N THR A 362 -9.49 -2.55 3.25
CA THR A 362 -9.93 -1.71 2.14
C THR A 362 -9.89 -2.47 0.81
N ASN A 363 -10.06 -1.77 -0.32
CA ASN A 363 -9.82 -2.31 -1.67
C ASN A 363 -8.35 -2.21 -2.11
N CYS A 364 -7.50 -1.49 -1.35
CA CYS A 364 -6.20 -1.04 -1.80
C CYS A 364 -5.16 -2.16 -1.72
N PHE A 365 -4.47 -2.42 -2.82
CA PHE A 365 -3.31 -3.30 -2.83
C PHE A 365 -2.08 -2.46 -2.52
N GLU A 366 -1.32 -2.83 -1.49
CA GLU A 366 -0.12 -2.11 -1.07
C GLU A 366 1.10 -3.04 -1.00
N VAL A 367 2.26 -2.53 -1.42
CA VAL A 367 3.57 -3.17 -1.28
C VAL A 367 4.51 -2.26 -0.51
N THR A 368 5.55 -2.82 0.10
CA THR A 368 6.66 -2.05 0.67
C THR A 368 7.85 -2.07 -0.28
N VAL A 369 8.45 -0.91 -0.52
CA VAL A 369 9.65 -0.76 -1.33
C VAL A 369 10.79 -0.32 -0.43
N GLU A 370 11.80 -1.18 -0.25
CA GLU A 370 13.06 -0.83 0.39
C GLU A 370 13.99 -0.22 -0.66
N LEU A 371 14.22 1.08 -0.56
CA LEU A 371 14.79 1.91 -1.64
C LEU A 371 16.32 2.01 -1.62
N SER A 372 16.93 1.83 -0.45
CA SER A 372 18.37 2.06 -0.25
C SER A 372 18.89 1.28 0.95
N CYS A 373 20.15 0.81 0.87
CA CYS A 373 20.83 0.17 1.99
C CYS A 373 21.01 1.14 3.17
N ASP A 374 21.37 2.39 2.85
CA ASP A 374 21.44 3.47 3.82
C ASP A 374 20.03 4.02 4.04
N LYS A 375 19.62 4.13 5.30
CA LYS A 375 18.33 4.71 5.68
C LYS A 375 18.30 6.20 5.41
N PHE A 376 19.42 6.89 5.62
CA PHE A 376 19.55 8.33 5.48
C PHE A 376 20.76 8.65 4.59
N PRO A 377 20.67 8.37 3.27
CA PRO A 377 21.76 8.62 2.34
C PRO A 377 22.14 10.10 2.33
N HIS A 378 23.41 10.40 2.07
CA HIS A 378 23.90 11.77 2.09
C HIS A 378 23.27 12.58 0.94
N ALA A 379 23.12 13.90 1.14
CA ALA A 379 22.42 14.77 0.20
C ALA A 379 23.01 14.75 -1.24
N SER A 380 24.31 14.46 -1.38
CA SER A 380 24.97 14.32 -2.68
C SER A 380 24.53 13.11 -3.48
N GLU A 381 23.93 12.10 -2.84
CA GLU A 381 23.47 10.87 -3.48
C GLU A 381 22.02 11.00 -4.00
N LEU A 382 21.25 11.98 -3.52
CA LEU A 382 19.86 12.17 -3.91
C LEU A 382 19.62 12.28 -5.43
N PRO A 383 20.47 12.97 -6.23
CA PRO A 383 20.25 13.04 -7.68
C PRO A 383 20.36 11.68 -8.37
N ILE A 384 21.31 10.82 -7.96
CA ILE A 384 21.47 9.49 -8.55
C ILE A 384 20.37 8.55 -8.05
N GLU A 385 19.99 8.65 -6.77
CA GLU A 385 18.88 7.86 -6.23
C GLU A 385 17.53 8.18 -6.88
N TRP A 386 17.34 9.45 -7.28
CA TRP A 386 16.21 9.83 -8.13
C TRP A 386 16.25 9.12 -9.48
N GLU A 387 17.38 9.12 -10.19
CA GLU A 387 17.49 8.41 -11.47
C GLU A 387 17.29 6.89 -11.33
N ASN A 388 17.75 6.31 -10.22
CA ASN A 388 17.55 4.89 -9.90
C ASN A 388 16.07 4.52 -9.78
N ASN A 389 15.23 5.44 -9.29
CA ASN A 389 13.84 5.16 -8.90
C ASN A 389 12.77 5.82 -9.79
N LYS A 390 13.12 6.87 -10.55
CA LYS A 390 12.17 7.69 -11.32
C LYS A 390 11.26 6.84 -12.21
N GLU A 391 11.84 5.95 -13.01
CA GLU A 391 11.07 5.10 -13.91
C GLU A 391 10.19 4.11 -13.12
N SER A 392 10.71 3.52 -12.05
CA SER A 392 9.96 2.60 -11.18
C SER A 392 8.75 3.25 -10.54
N LEU A 393 8.88 4.48 -10.02
CA LEU A 393 7.78 5.22 -9.44
C LEU A 393 6.66 5.47 -10.46
N ILE A 394 7.01 5.85 -11.69
CA ILE A 394 6.02 6.11 -12.75
C ILE A 394 5.37 4.81 -13.24
N VAL A 395 6.15 3.79 -13.58
CA VAL A 395 5.62 2.51 -14.10
C VAL A 395 4.76 1.81 -13.05
N TYR A 396 5.15 1.88 -11.77
CA TYR A 396 4.35 1.33 -10.69
C TYR A 396 2.98 2.01 -10.57
N MET A 397 2.93 3.34 -10.61
CA MET A 397 1.66 4.09 -10.65
C MET A 397 0.79 3.68 -11.84
N GLU A 398 1.38 3.47 -13.01
CA GLU A 398 0.66 3.01 -14.21
C GLU A 398 -0.01 1.64 -14.02
N GLN A 399 0.43 0.81 -13.06
CA GLN A 399 -0.19 -0.49 -12.79
C GLN A 399 -1.60 -0.38 -12.20
N VAL A 400 -2.02 0.79 -11.68
CA VAL A 400 -3.39 1.03 -11.21
C VAL A 400 -4.43 0.86 -12.33
N HIS A 401 -3.98 0.95 -13.59
CA HIS A 401 -4.79 0.79 -14.79
C HIS A 401 -4.82 -0.66 -15.33
N ARG A 402 -4.49 -1.67 -14.52
CA ARG A 402 -4.57 -3.09 -14.90
C ARG A 402 -5.83 -3.77 -14.37
N GLY A 403 -6.15 -4.93 -14.95
CA GLY A 403 -7.28 -5.75 -14.54
C GLY A 403 -8.60 -5.30 -15.16
N ILE A 404 -9.65 -5.24 -14.34
CA ILE A 404 -10.98 -4.80 -14.76
C ILE A 404 -11.43 -3.61 -13.93
N LYS A 405 -12.20 -2.72 -14.53
CA LYS A 405 -12.95 -1.68 -13.81
C LYS A 405 -14.36 -1.56 -14.36
N GLY A 406 -15.26 -0.92 -13.64
CA GLY A 406 -16.61 -0.69 -14.16
C GLY A 406 -17.52 -0.11 -13.11
N VAL A 407 -18.80 -0.01 -13.45
CA VAL A 407 -19.82 0.54 -12.56
C VAL A 407 -20.96 -0.45 -12.37
N VAL A 408 -21.36 -0.65 -11.12
CA VAL A 408 -22.53 -1.43 -10.71
C VAL A 408 -23.70 -0.47 -10.54
N ARG A 409 -24.72 -0.60 -11.38
CA ARG A 409 -25.89 0.26 -11.41
C ARG A 409 -27.18 -0.48 -11.07
N ASP A 410 -28.13 0.21 -10.47
CA ASP A 410 -29.51 -0.23 -10.41
C ASP A 410 -30.12 -0.24 -11.82
N LYS A 411 -30.70 -1.35 -12.23
CA LYS A 411 -31.26 -1.52 -13.58
C LYS A 411 -32.44 -0.59 -13.88
N ASP A 412 -33.21 -0.18 -12.87
CA ASP A 412 -34.39 0.65 -13.06
C ASP A 412 -34.05 2.15 -12.98
N THR A 413 -33.12 2.56 -12.10
CA THR A 413 -32.77 3.98 -11.87
C THR A 413 -31.46 4.42 -12.52
N GLU A 414 -30.64 3.48 -13.01
CA GLU A 414 -29.26 3.70 -13.51
C GLU A 414 -28.31 4.40 -12.52
N THR A 415 -28.70 4.51 -11.24
CA THR A 415 -27.86 5.04 -10.17
C THR A 415 -26.82 4.00 -9.74
N GLY A 416 -25.63 4.46 -9.38
CA GLY A 416 -24.59 3.64 -8.77
C GLY A 416 -25.07 2.93 -7.50
N ILE A 417 -24.59 1.71 -7.29
CA ILE A 417 -24.83 0.93 -6.08
C ILE A 417 -23.54 0.90 -5.28
N VAL A 418 -23.51 1.63 -4.17
CA VAL A 418 -22.42 1.61 -3.19
C VAL A 418 -22.35 0.27 -2.45
N ASP A 419 -21.14 -0.12 -2.02
CA ASP A 419 -20.88 -1.34 -1.25
C ASP A 419 -21.34 -2.64 -1.92
N ALA A 420 -21.48 -2.66 -3.24
CA ALA A 420 -21.69 -3.88 -3.99
C ALA A 420 -20.41 -4.70 -3.98
N ILE A 421 -20.52 -5.97 -3.61
CA ILE A 421 -19.42 -6.93 -3.54
C ILE A 421 -19.12 -7.45 -4.95
N ILE A 422 -17.89 -7.28 -5.40
CA ILE A 422 -17.34 -7.83 -6.65
C ILE A 422 -16.47 -9.03 -6.27
N LYS A 423 -16.96 -10.23 -6.61
CA LYS A 423 -16.26 -11.50 -6.40
C LYS A 423 -15.68 -12.02 -7.71
N VAL A 424 -14.41 -12.39 -7.71
CA VAL A 424 -13.80 -13.22 -8.76
C VAL A 424 -13.86 -14.67 -8.28
N GLU A 425 -14.45 -15.58 -9.07
CA GLU A 425 -14.78 -16.94 -8.61
C GLU A 425 -13.59 -17.71 -7.99
N ASP A 426 -12.39 -17.54 -8.56
CA ASP A 426 -11.19 -18.29 -8.19
C ASP A 426 -10.27 -17.57 -7.20
N LEU A 427 -10.65 -16.36 -6.74
CA LEU A 427 -9.85 -15.57 -5.79
C LEU A 427 -10.65 -15.39 -4.50
N ASP A 428 -10.07 -15.80 -3.37
CA ASP A 428 -10.70 -15.69 -2.05
C ASP A 428 -10.44 -14.33 -1.40
N HIS A 429 -10.65 -13.25 -2.16
CA HIS A 429 -10.59 -11.88 -1.69
C HIS A 429 -11.51 -11.03 -2.59
N ASP A 430 -12.67 -10.64 -2.07
CA ASP A 430 -13.62 -9.82 -2.83
C ASP A 430 -13.31 -8.31 -2.64
N ILE A 431 -13.86 -7.43 -3.49
CA ILE A 431 -13.77 -5.97 -3.32
C ILE A 431 -15.17 -5.34 -3.27
N ARG A 432 -15.24 -4.06 -2.91
CA ARG A 432 -16.49 -3.29 -2.88
C ARG A 432 -16.48 -2.15 -3.89
N THR A 433 -17.66 -1.78 -4.37
CA THR A 433 -17.84 -0.53 -5.13
C THR A 433 -17.74 0.69 -4.22
N ALA A 434 -17.21 1.78 -4.77
CA ALA A 434 -17.19 3.10 -4.12
C ALA A 434 -18.58 3.78 -4.16
N ALA A 435 -18.65 5.02 -3.68
CA ALA A 435 -19.90 5.75 -3.46
C ALA A 435 -20.77 5.88 -4.73
N ASP A 436 -20.17 6.07 -5.90
CA ASP A 436 -20.87 6.19 -7.18
C ASP A 436 -21.08 4.83 -7.89
N GLY A 437 -20.76 3.73 -7.21
CA GLY A 437 -20.96 2.36 -7.67
C GLY A 437 -19.86 1.84 -8.60
N ASP A 438 -18.81 2.61 -8.83
CA ASP A 438 -17.62 2.18 -9.55
C ASP A 438 -16.70 1.31 -8.71
N TYR A 439 -15.90 0.50 -9.40
CA TYR A 439 -14.94 -0.41 -8.79
C TYR A 439 -13.75 -0.64 -9.71
N TRP A 440 -12.63 -1.05 -9.11
CA TRP A 440 -11.40 -1.45 -9.80
C TRP A 440 -10.91 -2.74 -9.18
N ARG A 441 -10.76 -3.79 -9.99
CA ARG A 441 -10.21 -5.08 -9.57
C ARG A 441 -8.95 -5.36 -10.37
N LEU A 442 -7.82 -5.20 -9.70
CA LEU A 442 -6.50 -5.48 -10.24
C LEU A 442 -6.32 -6.98 -10.47
N LEU A 443 -5.95 -7.36 -11.69
CA LEU A 443 -5.84 -8.75 -12.14
C LEU A 443 -4.76 -8.87 -13.22
N ASN A 444 -4.12 -10.03 -13.28
CA ASN A 444 -3.24 -10.40 -14.39
C ASN A 444 -4.06 -10.70 -15.67
N PRO A 445 -3.44 -10.75 -16.86
CA PRO A 445 -4.13 -11.13 -18.09
C PRO A 445 -4.77 -12.51 -17.98
N GLY A 446 -6.04 -12.62 -18.39
CA GLY A 446 -6.81 -13.86 -18.21
C GLY A 446 -8.32 -13.68 -18.38
N GLU A 447 -9.05 -14.79 -18.32
CA GLU A 447 -10.51 -14.84 -18.36
C GLU A 447 -11.06 -15.09 -16.96
N TYR A 448 -11.84 -14.13 -16.44
CA TYR A 448 -12.33 -14.20 -15.07
C TYR A 448 -13.86 -14.23 -15.03
N LYS A 449 -14.41 -15.11 -14.21
CA LYS A 449 -15.85 -15.10 -13.91
C LYS A 449 -16.11 -14.21 -12.70
N VAL A 450 -16.76 -13.10 -12.95
CA VAL A 450 -17.05 -12.05 -11.98
C VAL A 450 -18.50 -12.13 -11.56
N ILE A 451 -18.73 -12.17 -10.26
CA ILE A 451 -20.04 -12.27 -9.62
C ILE A 451 -20.24 -11.02 -8.79
N VAL A 452 -21.32 -10.29 -9.04
CA VAL A 452 -21.66 -9.07 -8.29
C VAL A 452 -22.87 -9.31 -7.40
N ARG A 453 -22.76 -8.92 -6.14
CA ARG A 453 -23.82 -9.04 -5.12
C ARG A 453 -23.98 -7.69 -4.42
N ALA A 454 -25.23 -7.32 -4.13
CA ALA A 454 -25.53 -6.15 -3.32
C ALA A 454 -26.79 -6.44 -2.49
N GLU A 455 -26.88 -5.85 -1.29
CA GLU A 455 -28.04 -6.05 -0.43
C GLU A 455 -29.32 -5.56 -1.12
N GLY A 456 -30.37 -6.39 -1.11
CA GLY A 456 -31.64 -6.05 -1.75
C GLY A 456 -31.65 -6.22 -3.27
N TYR A 457 -30.58 -6.75 -3.89
CA TYR A 457 -30.49 -7.04 -5.32
C TYR A 457 -30.36 -8.54 -5.62
N ILE A 458 -30.76 -8.93 -6.82
CA ILE A 458 -30.49 -10.27 -7.36
C ILE A 458 -29.03 -10.28 -7.87
N PRO A 459 -28.18 -11.22 -7.44
CA PRO A 459 -26.80 -11.32 -7.93
C PRO A 459 -26.72 -11.46 -9.45
N SER A 460 -25.71 -10.85 -10.04
CA SER A 460 -25.39 -10.95 -11.46
C SER A 460 -24.02 -11.59 -11.65
N MET A 461 -23.79 -12.23 -12.79
CA MET A 461 -22.53 -12.87 -13.11
C MET A 461 -22.22 -12.70 -14.59
N ARG A 462 -20.94 -12.44 -14.89
CA ARG A 462 -20.42 -12.29 -16.27
C ARG A 462 -18.96 -12.75 -16.32
N ARG A 463 -18.49 -13.13 -17.51
CA ARG A 463 -17.06 -13.30 -17.79
C ARG A 463 -16.45 -11.97 -18.26
N CYS A 464 -15.36 -11.56 -17.63
CA CYS A 464 -14.58 -10.38 -18.01
C CYS A 464 -13.20 -10.85 -18.49
N HIS A 465 -12.76 -10.36 -19.65
CA HIS A 465 -11.43 -10.63 -20.20
C HIS A 465 -10.45 -9.54 -19.77
N VAL A 466 -9.30 -9.90 -19.21
CA VAL A 466 -8.19 -8.97 -18.95
C VAL A 466 -7.13 -9.19 -20.03
N GLY A 467 -6.89 -8.14 -20.82
CA GLY A 467 -5.87 -8.15 -21.87
C GLY A 467 -4.46 -7.89 -21.34
N SER A 468 -3.46 -8.02 -22.21
CA SER A 468 -2.07 -7.69 -21.89
C SER A 468 -1.76 -6.19 -22.02
N GLU A 469 -2.66 -5.41 -22.61
CA GLU A 469 -2.51 -3.96 -22.74
C GLU A 469 -2.54 -3.28 -21.37
N PRO A 470 -1.81 -2.16 -21.19
CA PRO A 470 -1.80 -1.38 -19.94
C PRO A 470 -3.06 -0.51 -19.83
N ARG A 471 -4.24 -1.13 -20.00
CA ARG A 471 -5.55 -0.49 -19.86
C ARG A 471 -6.53 -1.47 -19.21
N PRO A 472 -7.41 -0.99 -18.33
CA PRO A 472 -8.32 -1.88 -17.63
C PRO A 472 -9.50 -2.22 -18.56
N THR A 473 -9.95 -3.48 -18.52
CA THR A 473 -11.16 -3.86 -19.26
C THR A 473 -12.39 -3.34 -18.53
N ILE A 474 -13.27 -2.64 -19.26
CA ILE A 474 -14.56 -2.18 -18.71
C ILE A 474 -15.51 -3.36 -18.55
N CYS A 475 -15.98 -3.58 -17.31
CA CYS A 475 -16.90 -4.65 -16.96
C CYS A 475 -18.09 -4.14 -16.11
N ASP A 476 -19.01 -3.37 -16.70
CA ASP A 476 -20.18 -2.79 -16.01
C ASP A 476 -21.30 -3.78 -15.68
N PHE A 477 -21.96 -3.64 -14.51
CA PHE A 477 -23.08 -4.49 -14.11
C PHE A 477 -24.37 -3.70 -13.90
N ARG A 478 -25.51 -4.30 -14.26
CA ARG A 478 -26.84 -3.80 -13.93
C ARG A 478 -27.57 -4.80 -13.05
N LEU A 479 -27.86 -4.43 -11.81
CA LEU A 479 -28.53 -5.30 -10.84
C LEU A 479 -30.03 -5.02 -10.78
N THR A 480 -30.82 -6.08 -10.63
CA THR A 480 -32.28 -5.96 -10.46
C THR A 480 -32.65 -6.11 -8.99
N LYS A 481 -33.39 -5.15 -8.43
CA LYS A 481 -33.91 -5.23 -7.05
C LYS A 481 -34.74 -6.48 -6.82
N VAL A 482 -34.62 -7.08 -5.62
CA VAL A 482 -35.48 -8.19 -5.23
C VAL A 482 -36.94 -7.71 -5.09
N PRO A 483 -37.95 -8.53 -5.42
CA PRO A 483 -39.35 -8.09 -5.43
C PRO A 483 -39.85 -7.51 -4.10
N LYS A 484 -39.33 -7.99 -2.96
CA LYS A 484 -39.66 -7.48 -1.63
C LYS A 484 -39.14 -6.05 -1.42
N GLN A 485 -37.91 -5.76 -1.86
CA GLN A 485 -37.29 -4.45 -1.71
C GLN A 485 -37.99 -3.43 -2.61
N ARG A 486 -38.23 -3.80 -3.87
CA ARG A 486 -39.01 -3.00 -4.83
C ARG A 486 -40.40 -2.66 -4.26
N LEU A 487 -41.07 -3.63 -3.62
CA LEU A 487 -42.37 -3.40 -2.97
C LEU A 487 -42.26 -2.43 -1.77
N ARG A 488 -41.25 -2.57 -0.90
CA ARG A 488 -41.02 -1.65 0.22
C ARG A 488 -40.85 -0.21 -0.26
N GLU A 489 -40.07 0.01 -1.29
CA GLU A 489 -39.82 1.34 -1.85
C GLU A 489 -41.07 1.95 -2.51
N ILE A 490 -41.84 1.16 -3.26
CA ILE A 490 -43.10 1.63 -3.85
C ILE A 490 -44.09 2.05 -2.76
N LEU A 491 -44.20 1.26 -1.68
CA LEU A 491 -45.07 1.58 -0.54
C LEU A 491 -44.58 2.82 0.21
N ALA A 492 -43.27 2.98 0.40
CA ALA A 492 -42.67 4.15 1.05
C ALA A 492 -42.89 5.45 0.25
N LYS A 493 -42.92 5.38 -1.08
CA LYS A 493 -43.22 6.53 -1.97
C LYS A 493 -44.73 6.79 -2.18
N GLY A 494 -45.62 6.09 -1.46
CA GLY A 494 -47.07 6.22 -1.62
C GLY A 494 -47.60 5.75 -2.98
N GLY A 495 -46.79 5.01 -3.75
CA GLY A 495 -47.11 4.58 -5.11
C GLY A 495 -48.04 3.37 -5.15
N LYS A 496 -48.90 3.30 -6.17
CA LYS A 496 -49.69 2.09 -6.44
C LYS A 496 -48.78 0.98 -6.97
N ILE A 497 -48.88 -0.21 -6.40
CA ILE A 497 -48.08 -1.37 -6.79
C ILE A 497 -48.28 -1.69 -8.28
N PRO A 498 -47.22 -1.69 -9.12
CA PRO A 498 -47.29 -2.02 -10.54
C PRO A 498 -47.93 -3.39 -10.81
N LYS A 499 -48.73 -3.51 -11.89
CA LYS A 499 -49.50 -4.74 -12.21
C LYS A 499 -48.60 -5.97 -12.40
N ASP A 500 -47.42 -5.81 -12.99
CA ASP A 500 -46.41 -6.87 -13.15
C ASP A 500 -45.91 -7.41 -11.80
N LEU A 501 -45.67 -6.50 -10.84
CA LEU A 501 -45.21 -6.86 -9.50
C LEU A 501 -46.32 -7.55 -8.69
N GLN A 502 -47.58 -7.10 -8.82
CA GLN A 502 -48.73 -7.77 -8.21
C GLN A 502 -48.88 -9.21 -8.71
N LEU A 503 -48.73 -9.42 -10.02
CA LEU A 503 -48.79 -10.76 -10.63
C LEU A 503 -47.68 -11.67 -10.12
N ARG A 504 -46.43 -11.18 -10.03
CA ARG A 504 -45.29 -11.94 -9.49
C ARG A 504 -45.45 -12.26 -8.00
N LEU A 505 -45.94 -11.32 -7.18
CA LEU A 505 -46.21 -11.55 -5.75
C LEU A 505 -47.33 -12.58 -5.55
N ARG A 506 -48.37 -12.57 -6.40
CA ARG A 506 -49.44 -13.56 -6.38
C ARG A 506 -48.93 -14.95 -6.75
N ALA A 507 -48.05 -15.05 -7.76
CA ALA A 507 -47.39 -16.30 -8.14
C ALA A 507 -46.49 -16.86 -7.02
N LEU A 508 -45.71 -16.00 -6.35
CA LEU A 508 -44.88 -16.38 -5.20
C LEU A 508 -45.74 -16.87 -4.01
N ARG A 509 -46.84 -16.19 -3.68
CA ARG A 509 -47.79 -16.64 -2.66
C ARG A 509 -48.39 -18.00 -2.99
N LEU A 510 -48.83 -18.21 -4.23
CA LEU A 510 -49.38 -19.49 -4.69
C LEU A 510 -48.34 -20.62 -4.63
N ARG A 511 -47.08 -20.34 -4.98
CA ARG A 511 -45.98 -21.33 -4.92
C ARG A 511 -45.66 -21.70 -3.47
N LYS A 512 -45.64 -20.74 -2.55
CA LYS A 512 -45.47 -20.98 -1.11
C LYS A 512 -46.64 -21.79 -0.53
N LEU A 513 -47.88 -21.46 -0.91
CA LEU A 513 -49.08 -22.23 -0.55
C LEU A 513 -48.98 -23.68 -1.04
N ARG A 514 -48.64 -23.89 -2.31
CA ARG A 514 -48.46 -25.25 -2.88
C ARG A 514 -47.37 -26.05 -2.17
N ALA A 515 -46.24 -25.44 -1.83
CA ALA A 515 -45.18 -26.10 -1.07
C ALA A 515 -45.66 -26.50 0.34
N THR A 516 -46.36 -25.58 1.03
CA THR A 516 -46.92 -25.83 2.37
C THR A 516 -47.98 -26.94 2.32
N THR A 517 -48.87 -26.94 1.32
CA THR A 517 -49.87 -27.98 1.10
C THR A 517 -49.24 -29.33 0.76
N LYS A 518 -48.14 -29.35 -0.01
CA LYS A 518 -47.39 -30.59 -0.31
C LYS A 518 -46.80 -31.20 0.96
N VAL A 519 -46.21 -30.39 1.83
CA VAL A 519 -45.68 -30.83 3.13
C VAL A 519 -46.79 -31.34 4.04
N LEU A 520 -47.93 -30.63 4.13
CA LEU A 520 -49.10 -31.06 4.88
C LEU A 520 -49.67 -32.39 4.37
N ASN A 521 -49.76 -32.57 3.05
CA ASN A 521 -50.25 -33.79 2.43
C ASN A 521 -49.28 -34.97 2.65
N GLN A 522 -47.97 -34.76 2.58
CA GLN A 522 -46.98 -35.79 2.93
C GLN A 522 -47.08 -36.19 4.40
N ARG A 523 -47.30 -35.24 5.31
CA ARG A 523 -47.48 -35.49 6.75
C ARG A 523 -48.76 -36.29 7.02
N ARG A 524 -49.87 -35.94 6.35
CA ARG A 524 -51.14 -36.69 6.41
C ARG A 524 -51.02 -38.11 5.82
N ALA A 525 -50.27 -38.28 4.73
CA ALA A 525 -50.02 -39.59 4.13
C ALA A 525 -49.18 -40.50 5.06
N ARG A 526 -48.17 -39.94 5.73
CA ARG A 526 -47.40 -40.66 6.76
C ARG A 526 -48.26 -41.07 7.95
N GLN A 527 -49.13 -40.19 8.44
CA GLN A 527 -50.08 -40.51 9.51
C GLN A 527 -51.11 -41.59 9.11
N ARG A 528 -51.60 -41.57 7.87
CA ARG A 528 -52.48 -42.62 7.33
C ARG A 528 -51.77 -43.98 7.24
N LYS A 529 -50.53 -44.03 6.76
CA LYS A 529 -49.72 -45.27 6.77
C LYS A 529 -49.48 -45.79 8.19
N ALA A 530 -49.18 -44.91 9.14
CA ALA A 530 -49.00 -45.28 10.54
C ALA A 530 -50.28 -45.81 11.21
N ARG A 531 -51.46 -45.26 10.86
CA ARG A 531 -52.75 -45.79 11.32
C ARG A 531 -53.12 -47.13 10.69
N ALA A 532 -52.84 -47.32 9.39
CA ALA A 532 -53.07 -48.59 8.72
C ALA A 532 -52.18 -49.73 9.28
N ALA A 533 -50.94 -49.41 9.65
CA ALA A 533 -50.03 -50.36 10.31
C ALA A 533 -50.45 -50.73 11.75
N ARG A 534 -51.24 -49.88 12.43
CA ARG A 534 -51.76 -50.14 13.80
C ARG A 534 -53.11 -50.86 13.83
N GLY A 535 -53.81 -50.97 12.70
CA GLY A 535 -55.08 -51.71 12.59
C GLY A 535 -54.92 -53.12 12.01
N ALA A 536 -53.68 -53.59 11.85
CA ALA A 536 -53.33 -54.90 11.29
C ALA A 536 -52.72 -55.86 12.35
N PHE A 537 -52.99 -55.60 13.63
CA PHE A 537 -52.69 -56.49 14.76
C PHE A 537 -53.98 -56.94 15.43
#